data_AF-A0A9R1TPJ1-F1
#
_entry.id   AF-A0A9R1TPJ1-F1
#
_cell.length_a   1.000
_cell.length_b   1.000
_cell.length_c   1.000
_cell.angle_alpha   90.00
_cell.angle_beta   90.00
_cell.angle_gamma   90.00
#
_symmetry.space_group_name_H-M   'P 1'
#
loop_
_entity.id
_entity.type
_entity.pdbx_description
1 polymer ?
#
loop_
_entity_poly.entity_id
_entity_poly.type
_entity_poly.pdbx_seq_one_letter_code
_entity_poly.pdbx_strand_id
1 'polypeptide(L)'
;MKPKDVTSKNEKSLLKSICGNVRKDKKGKIKFKVGNKVRISKYKTVFEKGYNPNWTTEIFTIKKVQNTTPVTYKLVDGKEDAIEGGFYQEELSHVMYPDVFLVEKVLKMRGKKEYVKWLRFDKTHNSCIDSNQM
;
A
#
# COMPACT_ATOMS: atom_id res chain seq x y z
N MET A 1 29.40 -29.05 16.23
CA MET A 1 29.97 -29.91 15.17
C MET A 1 30.87 -29.06 14.31
N LYS A 2 32.10 -29.50 14.01
CA LYS A 2 33.00 -28.71 13.15
C LYS A 2 32.62 -28.96 11.69
N PRO A 3 32.87 -28.02 10.76
CA PRO A 3 32.58 -28.22 9.33
C PRO A 3 33.21 -29.50 8.76
N LYS A 4 34.40 -29.86 9.25
CA LYS A 4 35.11 -31.08 8.87
C LYS A 4 34.43 -32.39 9.28
N ASP A 5 33.50 -32.35 10.23
CA ASP A 5 32.82 -33.55 10.74
C ASP A 5 31.52 -33.83 9.95
N VAL A 6 31.14 -32.95 9.01
CA VAL A 6 29.94 -33.08 8.18
C VAL A 6 30.15 -34.15 7.10
N THR A 7 29.22 -35.09 7.02
CA THR A 7 29.22 -36.23 6.08
C THR A 7 27.83 -36.42 5.50
N SER A 8 27.70 -37.08 4.34
CA SER A 8 26.40 -37.28 3.67
C SER A 8 25.37 -38.02 4.55
N LYS A 9 25.83 -38.79 5.55
CA LYS A 9 24.94 -39.47 6.51
C LYS A 9 24.33 -38.52 7.53
N ASN A 10 25.07 -37.51 7.98
CA ASN A 10 24.61 -36.57 9.01
C ASN A 10 23.94 -35.31 8.43
N GLU A 11 24.13 -35.02 7.14
CA GLU A 11 23.60 -33.86 6.43
C GLU A 11 22.10 -33.63 6.65
N LYS A 12 21.26 -34.65 6.41
CA LYS A 12 19.80 -34.52 6.56
C LYS A 12 19.38 -34.18 7.99
N SER A 13 20.06 -34.75 8.98
CA SER A 13 19.79 -34.49 10.40
C SER A 13 20.22 -33.07 10.79
N LEU A 14 21.36 -32.61 10.28
CA LEU A 14 21.88 -31.26 10.51
C LEU A 14 21.00 -30.20 9.84
N LEU A 15 20.57 -30.45 8.61
CA LEU A 15 19.66 -29.54 7.91
C LEU A 15 18.33 -29.43 8.65
N LYS A 16 17.81 -30.54 9.19
CA LYS A 16 16.59 -30.52 10.01
C LYS A 16 16.79 -29.83 11.36
N SER A 17 17.95 -29.92 12.00
CA SER A 17 18.19 -29.23 13.28
C SER A 17 18.42 -27.73 13.09
N ILE A 18 19.13 -27.33 12.03
CA ILE A 18 19.44 -25.92 11.71
C ILE A 18 18.20 -25.23 11.12
N CYS A 19 17.55 -25.86 10.13
CA CYS A 19 16.45 -25.24 9.39
C CYS A 19 15.05 -25.68 9.87
N GLY A 20 14.94 -26.68 10.75
CA GLY A 20 13.64 -27.23 11.17
C GLY A 20 12.80 -26.27 12.03
N ASN A 21 13.45 -25.36 12.75
CA ASN A 21 12.77 -24.34 13.54
C ASN A 21 12.60 -22.99 12.81
N VAL A 22 13.22 -22.83 11.64
CA VAL A 22 13.16 -21.58 10.84
C VAL A 22 11.77 -21.37 10.22
N ARG A 23 10.92 -22.40 10.18
CA ARG A 23 9.63 -22.38 9.44
C ARG A 23 8.38 -22.24 10.31
N LYS A 24 8.52 -21.77 11.56
CA LYS A 24 7.35 -21.31 12.35
C LYS A 24 7.25 -19.80 12.32
N ASP A 25 7.40 -19.20 11.14
CA ASP A 25 6.95 -17.84 10.94
C ASP A 25 5.46 -17.83 11.23
N LYS A 26 5.10 -17.30 12.39
CA LYS A 26 3.70 -17.09 12.77
C LYS A 26 3.12 -16.23 11.65
N LYS A 27 2.14 -16.78 10.92
CA LYS A 27 1.42 -15.99 9.92
C LYS A 27 0.94 -14.73 10.61
N GLY A 28 1.39 -13.58 10.12
CA GLY A 28 0.98 -12.29 10.63
C GLY A 28 -0.56 -12.20 10.60
N LYS A 29 -1.14 -11.51 11.60
CA LYS A 29 -2.58 -11.27 11.63
C LYS A 29 -2.97 -10.48 10.37
N ILE A 30 -3.93 -11.01 9.61
CA ILE A 30 -4.52 -10.31 8.46
C ILE A 30 -5.24 -9.06 8.97
N LYS A 31 -4.75 -7.87 8.56
CA LYS A 31 -5.34 -6.58 8.95
C LYS A 31 -6.44 -6.11 8.01
N PHE A 32 -6.33 -6.41 6.71
CA PHE A 32 -7.24 -5.90 5.70
C PHE A 32 -8.02 -7.01 4.99
N LYS A 33 -9.20 -6.67 4.46
CA LYS A 33 -10.08 -7.58 3.72
C LYS A 33 -10.23 -7.12 2.26
N VAL A 34 -10.64 -8.05 1.41
CA VAL A 34 -11.03 -7.73 0.03
C VAL A 34 -12.12 -6.66 0.03
N GLY A 35 -11.99 -5.66 -0.86
CA GLY A 35 -12.88 -4.51 -0.95
C GLY A 35 -12.49 -3.33 -0.07
N ASN A 36 -11.56 -3.47 0.88
CA ASN A 36 -11.07 -2.31 1.64
C ASN A 36 -10.34 -1.32 0.73
N LYS A 37 -10.62 -0.03 0.95
CA LYS A 37 -9.90 1.09 0.34
C LYS A 37 -8.64 1.38 1.14
N VAL A 38 -7.51 1.48 0.45
CA VAL A 38 -6.18 1.65 1.04
C VAL A 38 -5.32 2.65 0.25
N ARG A 39 -4.34 3.24 0.91
CA ARG A 39 -3.23 3.98 0.30
C ARG A 39 -1.94 3.20 0.44
N ILE A 40 -1.00 3.40 -0.48
CA ILE A 40 0.32 2.77 -0.49
C ILE A 40 1.33 3.73 0.16
N SER A 41 2.30 3.20 0.90
CA SER A 41 3.41 4.00 1.43
C SER A 41 4.29 4.53 0.31
N LYS A 42 4.70 5.80 0.39
CA LYS A 42 5.68 6.37 -0.55
C LYS A 42 7.09 5.94 -0.19
N TYR A 43 7.90 5.69 -1.22
CA TYR A 43 9.34 5.61 -1.05
C TYR A 43 9.89 6.97 -0.63
N LYS A 44 10.65 6.99 0.45
CA LYS A 44 11.27 8.20 0.98
C LYS A 44 12.75 8.23 0.69
N THR A 45 13.26 9.40 0.32
CA THR A 45 14.70 9.65 0.25
C THR A 45 15.25 10.11 1.60
N VAL A 46 16.56 9.96 1.81
CA VAL A 46 17.24 10.26 3.09
C VAL A 46 16.99 11.69 3.59
N PHE A 47 16.82 12.65 2.67
CA PHE A 47 16.64 14.06 2.98
C PHE A 47 15.20 14.55 2.79
N GLU A 48 14.23 13.64 2.75
CA GLU A 48 12.84 14.04 2.60
C GLU A 48 12.34 14.76 3.86
N LYS A 49 11.68 15.90 3.65
CA LYS A 49 11.19 16.74 4.75
C LYS A 49 10.04 16.05 5.48
N GLY A 50 10.06 16.13 6.81
CA GLY A 50 9.07 15.46 7.66
C GLY A 50 7.63 15.89 7.44
N TYR A 51 7.39 17.07 6.87
CA TYR A 51 6.04 17.54 6.55
C TYR A 51 5.44 16.92 5.28
N ASN A 52 6.24 16.21 4.48
CA ASN A 52 5.73 15.53 3.29
C ASN A 52 4.90 14.30 3.69
N PRO A 53 3.73 14.06 3.06
CA PRO A 53 2.90 12.90 3.38
C PRO A 53 3.59 11.57 3.05
N ASN A 54 3.53 10.62 3.99
CA ASN A 54 4.13 9.28 3.86
C ASN A 54 3.35 8.33 2.94
N TRP A 55 2.13 8.70 2.58
CA TRP A 55 1.20 7.86 1.82
C TRP A 55 0.91 8.48 0.45
N THR A 56 0.59 7.65 -0.54
CA THR A 56 0.09 8.08 -1.85
C THR A 56 -1.22 8.84 -1.71
N THR A 57 -1.48 9.76 -2.65
CA THR A 57 -2.77 10.46 -2.73
C THR A 57 -3.85 9.57 -3.32
N GLU A 58 -3.46 8.72 -4.27
CA GLU A 58 -4.33 7.75 -4.93
C GLU A 58 -4.80 6.66 -3.98
N ILE A 59 -6.06 6.25 -4.16
CA ILE A 59 -6.76 5.27 -3.35
C ILE A 59 -6.92 4.00 -4.17
N PHE A 60 -6.51 2.89 -3.59
CA PHE A 60 -6.55 1.56 -4.21
C PHE A 60 -7.56 0.69 -3.48
N THR A 61 -8.02 -0.36 -4.17
CA THR A 61 -8.93 -1.35 -3.60
C THR A 61 -8.23 -2.69 -3.49
N ILE A 62 -8.33 -3.36 -2.34
CA ILE A 62 -7.80 -4.72 -2.19
C ILE A 62 -8.66 -5.69 -3.01
N LYS A 63 -8.06 -6.28 -4.04
CA LYS A 63 -8.72 -7.29 -4.87
C LYS A 63 -8.56 -8.69 -4.30
N LYS A 64 -7.40 -9.00 -3.73
CA LYS A 64 -7.10 -10.34 -3.20
C LYS A 64 -6.13 -10.29 -2.02
N VAL A 65 -6.40 -11.10 -1.00
CA VAL A 65 -5.46 -11.39 0.09
C VAL A 65 -4.75 -12.70 -0.25
N GLN A 66 -3.42 -12.69 -0.30
CA GLN A 66 -2.60 -13.86 -0.59
C GLN A 66 -2.01 -14.41 0.71
N ASN A 67 -2.25 -15.70 0.95
CA ASN A 67 -1.77 -16.42 2.14
C ASN A 67 -0.29 -16.82 2.03
N THR A 68 0.57 -15.88 1.63
CA THR A 68 2.03 -16.00 1.69
C THR A 68 2.53 -15.79 3.13
N THR A 69 3.81 -16.06 3.36
CA THR A 69 4.47 -15.77 4.64
C THR A 69 5.62 -14.77 4.36
N PRO A 70 5.47 -13.48 4.73
CA PRO A 70 4.30 -12.83 5.33
C PRO A 70 3.14 -12.63 4.35
N VAL A 71 1.95 -12.27 4.86
CA VAL A 71 0.73 -12.09 4.06
C VAL A 71 0.91 -10.91 3.09
N THR A 72 0.53 -11.11 1.83
CA THR A 72 0.61 -10.09 0.78
C THR A 72 -0.76 -9.79 0.18
N TYR A 73 -0.92 -8.62 -0.42
CA TYR A 73 -2.17 -8.11 -0.97
C TYR A 73 -2.00 -7.74 -2.44
N LYS A 74 -3.00 -8.06 -3.26
CA LYS A 74 -3.14 -7.58 -4.63
C LYS A 74 -4.13 -6.44 -4.67
N LEU A 75 -3.75 -5.36 -5.36
CA LEU A 75 -4.52 -4.13 -5.43
C LEU A 75 -5.02 -3.90 -6.85
N VAL A 76 -6.12 -3.15 -6.96
CA VAL A 76 -6.60 -2.55 -8.20
C VAL A 76 -6.76 -1.05 -7.99
N ASP A 77 -6.58 -0.27 -9.05
CA ASP A 77 -6.76 1.18 -9.05
C ASP A 77 -8.25 1.58 -9.08
N GLY A 78 -8.51 2.89 -9.25
CA GLY A 78 -9.87 3.42 -9.36
C GLY A 78 -10.61 3.02 -10.65
N LYS A 79 -9.90 2.56 -11.68
CA LYS A 79 -10.43 2.09 -12.97
C LYS A 79 -10.53 0.56 -13.05
N GLU A 80 -10.29 -0.12 -11.94
CA GLU A 80 -10.21 -1.58 -11.82
C GLU A 80 -8.99 -2.22 -12.50
N ASP A 81 -8.00 -1.43 -12.91
CA ASP A 81 -6.74 -1.93 -13.45
C ASP A 81 -5.89 -2.52 -12.31
N ALA A 82 -5.38 -3.74 -12.54
CA ALA A 82 -4.58 -4.44 -11.54
C ALA A 82 -3.19 -3.82 -11.40
N ILE A 83 -2.77 -3.58 -10.16
CA ILE A 83 -1.43 -3.10 -9.87
C ILE A 83 -0.46 -4.27 -9.84
N GLU A 84 0.65 -4.09 -10.52
CA GLU A 84 1.73 -5.08 -10.57
C GLU A 84 2.39 -5.24 -9.19
N GLY A 85 2.83 -6.46 -8.88
CA GLY A 85 3.46 -6.78 -7.60
C GLY A 85 2.45 -7.17 -6.51
N GLY A 86 2.97 -7.48 -5.31
CA GLY A 86 2.18 -7.81 -4.13
C GLY A 86 2.66 -6.96 -2.97
N PHE A 87 1.74 -6.38 -2.22
CA PHE A 87 2.04 -5.41 -1.17
C PHE A 87 1.98 -6.05 0.20
N TYR A 88 2.89 -5.68 1.09
CA TYR A 88 2.85 -6.08 2.48
C TYR A 88 1.84 -5.25 3.27
N GLN A 89 1.50 -5.72 4.46
CA GLN A 89 0.55 -5.04 5.33
C GLN A 89 1.04 -3.67 5.79
N GLU A 90 2.34 -3.55 6.02
CA GLU A 90 3.02 -2.37 6.53
C GLU A 90 3.08 -1.25 5.48
N GLU A 91 3.00 -1.63 4.21
CA GLU A 91 2.99 -0.72 3.06
C GLU A 91 1.59 -0.15 2.77
N LEU A 92 0.57 -0.56 3.54
CA LEU A 92 -0.82 -0.19 3.32
C LEU A 92 -1.42 0.56 4.51
N SER A 93 -2.16 1.61 4.20
CA SER A 93 -2.94 2.39 5.17
C SER A 93 -4.42 2.39 4.79
N HIS A 94 -5.30 2.19 5.78
CA HIS A 94 -6.75 2.22 5.55
C HIS A 94 -7.23 3.63 5.24
N VAL A 95 -8.18 3.76 4.32
CA VAL A 95 -8.83 5.04 3.99
C VAL A 95 -10.22 5.08 4.61
N MET A 96 -10.44 6.01 5.54
CA MET A 96 -11.75 6.23 6.17
C MET A 96 -12.70 7.03 5.29
N TYR A 97 -12.17 8.01 4.55
CA TYR A 97 -12.95 8.94 3.73
C TYR A 97 -12.48 8.85 2.27
N PRO A 98 -13.06 7.94 1.46
CA PRO A 98 -12.63 7.74 0.09
C PRO A 98 -13.05 8.87 -0.86
N ASP A 99 -14.06 9.66 -0.48
CA ASP A 99 -14.64 10.71 -1.33
C ASP A 99 -14.00 12.09 -1.11
N VAL A 100 -12.93 12.16 -0.30
CA VAL A 100 -12.23 13.41 0.02
C VAL A 100 -10.94 13.51 -0.79
N PHE A 101 -10.88 14.52 -1.65
CA PHE A 101 -9.75 14.79 -2.54
C PHE A 101 -9.08 16.12 -2.21
N LEU A 102 -7.77 16.18 -2.39
CA LEU A 102 -7.00 17.41 -2.15
C LEU A 102 -7.11 18.34 -3.35
N VAL A 103 -7.33 19.62 -3.08
CA VAL A 103 -7.30 20.67 -4.10
C VAL A 103 -5.86 21.02 -4.44
N GLU A 104 -5.51 21.06 -5.73
CA GLU A 104 -4.24 21.61 -6.20
C GLU A 104 -4.33 23.13 -6.33
N LYS A 105 -5.35 23.59 -7.05
CA LYS A 105 -5.53 24.99 -7.41
C LYS A 105 -6.98 25.29 -7.75
N VAL A 106 -7.48 26.41 -7.24
CA VAL A 106 -8.73 27.01 -7.72
C VAL A 106 -8.41 27.76 -9.02
N LEU A 107 -9.06 27.35 -10.12
CA LEU A 107 -8.83 27.90 -11.46
C LEU A 107 -9.69 29.14 -11.73
N LYS A 108 -10.95 29.13 -11.26
CA LYS A 108 -11.89 30.24 -11.40
C LYS A 108 -12.86 30.26 -10.21
N MET A 109 -13.26 31.45 -9.80
CA MET A 109 -14.35 31.66 -8.85
C MET A 109 -15.46 32.47 -9.52
N ARG A 110 -16.71 32.05 -9.33
CA ARG A 110 -17.90 32.77 -9.78
C ARG A 110 -18.98 32.70 -8.69
N GLY A 111 -19.11 33.76 -7.91
CA GLY A 111 -20.03 33.79 -6.76
C GLY A 111 -19.69 32.68 -5.76
N LYS A 112 -20.65 31.80 -5.46
CA LYS A 112 -20.50 30.64 -4.56
C LYS A 112 -20.01 29.36 -5.24
N LYS A 113 -19.51 29.46 -6.47
CA LYS A 113 -19.04 28.30 -7.25
C LYS A 113 -17.58 28.45 -7.61
N GLU A 114 -16.83 27.37 -7.42
CA GLU A 114 -15.39 27.33 -7.61
C GLU A 114 -15.06 26.22 -8.59
N TYR A 115 -14.29 26.56 -9.63
CA TYR A 115 -13.79 25.59 -10.59
C TYR A 115 -12.38 25.17 -10.18
N VAL A 116 -12.21 23.90 -9.86
CA VAL A 116 -11.05 23.41 -9.11
C VAL A 116 -10.27 22.37 -9.92
N LYS A 117 -8.95 22.48 -9.85
CA LYS A 117 -8.02 21.43 -10.26
C LYS A 117 -7.67 20.58 -9.04
N TRP A 118 -7.95 19.28 -9.11
CA TRP A 118 -7.63 18.32 -8.06
C TRP A 118 -6.16 17.91 -8.10
N LEU A 119 -5.55 17.75 -6.93
CA LEU A 119 -4.16 17.40 -6.76
C LEU A 119 -3.87 15.99 -7.30
N ARG A 120 -2.87 15.89 -8.19
CA ARG A 120 -2.46 14.65 -8.87
C ARG A 120 -3.47 14.06 -9.86
N PHE A 121 -4.54 14.78 -10.18
CA PHE A 121 -5.41 14.42 -11.29
C PHE A 121 -5.09 15.29 -12.51
N ASP A 122 -5.33 14.74 -13.70
CA ASP A 122 -5.25 15.48 -14.94
C ASP A 122 -6.47 16.38 -15.12
N LYS A 123 -6.42 17.25 -16.13
CA LYS A 123 -7.44 18.29 -16.36
C LYS A 123 -8.84 17.72 -16.63
N THR A 124 -8.95 16.44 -17.00
CA THR A 124 -10.23 15.77 -17.28
C THR A 124 -11.09 15.61 -16.02
N HIS A 125 -10.46 15.58 -14.83
CA HIS A 125 -11.16 15.45 -13.55
C HIS A 125 -11.54 16.80 -12.93
N ASN A 126 -11.18 17.93 -13.55
CA ASN A 126 -11.51 19.24 -13.01
C ASN A 126 -13.03 19.39 -12.91
N SER A 127 -13.51 19.88 -11.76
CA SER A 127 -14.93 20.02 -11.50
C SER A 127 -15.27 21.37 -10.88
N CYS A 128 -16.54 21.75 -10.98
CA CYS A 128 -17.06 22.92 -10.31
C CYS A 128 -17.74 22.47 -9.00
N ILE A 129 -17.23 22.95 -7.88
CA ILE A 129 -17.76 22.68 -6.55
C ILE A 129 -18.44 23.93 -5.98
N ASP A 130 -19.37 23.72 -5.06
CA ASP A 130 -19.96 24.81 -4.28
C ASP A 130 -19.00 25.21 -3.16
N SER A 131 -18.87 26.50 -2.87
CA SER A 131 -17.99 27.01 -1.80
C SER A 131 -18.36 26.46 -0.43
N ASN A 132 -19.59 25.96 -0.23
CA ASN A 132 -20.00 25.31 1.03
C ASN A 132 -19.50 23.86 1.17
N GLN A 133 -18.95 23.27 0.10
CA GLN A 133 -18.37 21.92 0.11
C GLN A 133 -16.83 21.92 0.23
N MET A 134 -16.21 23.11 0.28
CA MET A 134 -14.82 23.28 0.70
C MET A 134 -14.71 23.28 2.22
#